data_AF-Q2YD02-F1
#
_entry.id   AF-Q2YD02-F1
#
_cell.length_a   1.000
_cell.length_b   1.000
_cell.length_c   1.000
_cell.angle_alpha   90.00
_cell.angle_beta   90.00
_cell.angle_gamma   90.00
#
_symmetry.space_group_name_H-M   'P 1'
#
loop_
_entity.id
_entity.type
_entity.pdbx_description
1 polymer ?
#
loop_
_entity_poly.entity_id
_entity_poly.type
_entity_poly.pdbx_seq_one_letter_code
_entity_poly.pdbx_strand_id
1 'polypeptide(L)'
;MSASTLLNRLDGVKQTGRGRWIARCPAHRDKRPSLAIRELDDGRVLLHDFAGCETSNVLAAVGLSLEDLFPERQEGYSGQKERKPFYASDILRCLAFEALLVSIAALNVAKGVELSEEDRKRLLVAASRLQRATEVCNGDS
;
A
#
# COMPACT_ATOMS: atom_id res chain seq x y z
N MET A 1 -0.83 1.83 -24.75
CA MET A 1 -0.99 3.28 -25.06
C MET A 1 -0.35 4.11 -23.95
N SER A 2 0.02 5.37 -24.17
CA SER A 2 0.58 6.25 -23.12
C SER A 2 -0.50 6.83 -22.21
N ALA A 3 -0.14 7.22 -20.97
CA ALA A 3 -1.08 7.81 -19.99
C ALA A 3 -1.83 9.05 -20.53
N SER A 4 -1.25 9.77 -21.48
CA SER A 4 -1.85 10.95 -22.13
C SER A 4 -3.26 10.70 -22.69
N THR A 5 -3.52 9.52 -23.26
CA THR A 5 -4.84 9.16 -23.82
C THR A 5 -5.92 9.14 -22.75
N LEU A 6 -5.60 8.63 -21.56
CA LEU A 6 -6.51 8.64 -20.41
C LEU A 6 -6.66 10.05 -19.83
N LEU A 7 -5.55 10.77 -19.65
CA LEU A 7 -5.56 12.12 -19.06
C LEU A 7 -6.41 13.10 -19.86
N ASN A 8 -6.40 13.01 -21.20
CA ASN A 8 -7.20 13.87 -22.07
C ASN A 8 -8.72 13.67 -21.95
N ARG A 9 -9.16 12.57 -21.31
CA ARG A 9 -10.58 12.26 -21.09
C ARG A 9 -11.04 12.54 -19.66
N LEU A 10 -10.17 13.05 -18.81
CA LEU A 10 -10.44 13.29 -17.40
C LEU A 10 -10.52 14.78 -17.10
N ASP A 11 -11.37 15.12 -16.13
CA ASP A 11 -11.54 16.49 -15.67
C ASP A 11 -10.66 16.82 -14.47
N GLY A 12 -10.20 18.07 -14.40
CA GLY A 12 -9.45 18.58 -13.25
C GLY A 12 -8.10 17.89 -13.04
N VAL A 13 -7.48 17.41 -14.12
CA VAL A 13 -6.17 16.77 -14.12
C VAL A 13 -5.11 17.74 -13.56
N LYS A 14 -4.35 17.27 -12.59
CA LYS A 14 -3.20 17.97 -12.01
C LYS A 14 -2.03 17.02 -11.88
N GLN A 15 -0.86 17.43 -12.38
CA GLN A 15 0.35 16.66 -12.20
C GLN A 15 0.89 16.83 -10.78
N THR A 16 1.24 15.72 -10.13
CA THR A 16 1.79 15.69 -8.76
C THR A 16 3.23 15.20 -8.72
N GLY A 17 3.75 14.71 -9.84
CA GLY A 17 5.15 14.34 -10.02
C GLY A 17 5.41 13.80 -11.43
N ARG A 18 6.65 13.39 -11.71
CA ARG A 18 6.99 12.69 -12.95
C ARG A 18 6.15 11.41 -13.05
N GLY A 19 5.41 11.25 -14.14
CA GLY A 19 4.53 10.09 -14.37
C GLY A 19 3.36 9.97 -13.40
N ARG A 20 2.98 11.02 -12.65
CA ARG A 20 1.93 10.96 -11.63
C ARG A 20 0.96 12.13 -11.74
N TRP A 21 -0.33 11.82 -11.71
CA TRP A 21 -1.41 12.80 -11.78
C TRP A 21 -2.54 12.45 -10.79
N ILE A 22 -3.31 13.47 -10.45
CA ILE A 22 -4.62 13.34 -9.83
C ILE A 22 -5.67 13.95 -10.75
N ALA A 23 -6.86 13.36 -10.80
CA ALA A 23 -7.99 13.86 -11.57
C ALA A 23 -9.30 13.60 -10.84
N ARG A 24 -10.39 14.18 -11.34
CA ARG A 24 -11.72 13.82 -10.86
C ARG A 24 -12.15 12.46 -11.40
N CYS A 25 -12.72 11.64 -10.52
CA CYS A 25 -13.23 10.33 -10.93
C CYS A 25 -14.50 10.50 -11.76
N PRO A 26 -14.57 9.95 -12.99
CA PRO A 26 -15.75 10.03 -13.85
C PRO A 26 -16.85 9.02 -13.45
N ALA A 27 -16.51 7.98 -12.67
CA ALA A 27 -17.45 6.93 -12.26
C ALA A 27 -18.37 7.34 -11.10
N HIS A 28 -18.12 8.48 -10.46
CA HIS A 28 -19.01 9.06 -9.46
C HIS A 28 -19.02 10.58 -9.55
N ARG A 29 -19.93 11.24 -8.83
CA ARG A 29 -19.95 12.71 -8.74
C ARG A 29 -18.80 13.20 -7.88
N ASP A 30 -17.65 13.39 -8.50
CA ASP A 30 -16.46 13.83 -7.79
C ASP A 30 -16.34 15.36 -7.74
N LYS A 31 -16.34 15.92 -6.52
CA LYS A 31 -16.14 17.35 -6.26
C LYS A 31 -14.65 17.72 -6.12
N ARG A 32 -13.79 16.77 -5.74
CA ARG A 32 -12.36 17.00 -5.45
C ARG A 32 -11.55 15.81 -5.94
N PRO A 33 -10.52 16.01 -6.80
CA PRO A 33 -9.78 14.92 -7.43
C PRO A 33 -9.50 13.72 -6.53
N SER A 34 -10.21 12.61 -6.76
CA SER A 34 -10.06 11.36 -6.00
C SER A 34 -9.35 10.25 -6.78
N LEU A 35 -9.18 10.43 -8.10
CA LEU A 35 -8.55 9.46 -8.97
C LEU A 35 -7.04 9.73 -9.09
N ALA A 36 -6.22 8.80 -8.60
CA ALA A 36 -4.79 8.79 -8.82
C ALA A 36 -4.43 8.01 -10.08
N ILE A 37 -3.57 8.61 -10.92
CA ILE A 37 -3.03 8.00 -12.14
C ILE A 37 -1.50 7.96 -12.03
N ARG A 38 -0.90 6.81 -12.35
CA ARG A 38 0.55 6.66 -12.42
C ARG A 38 0.97 5.90 -13.66
N GLU A 39 1.86 6.49 -14.45
CA GLU A 39 2.56 5.82 -15.53
C GLU A 39 3.87 5.22 -15.01
N LEU A 40 4.12 3.96 -15.34
CA LEU A 40 5.34 3.23 -15.01
C LEU A 40 6.37 3.35 -16.14
N ASP A 41 7.64 3.09 -15.81
CA ASP A 41 8.72 3.09 -16.80
C ASP A 41 8.54 2.01 -17.89
N ASP A 42 7.76 0.97 -17.60
CA ASP A 42 7.38 -0.09 -18.55
C ASP A 42 6.12 0.23 -19.38
N GLY A 43 5.61 1.46 -19.29
CA GLY A 43 4.47 1.95 -20.07
C GLY A 43 3.10 1.51 -19.54
N ARG A 44 3.02 0.80 -18.41
CA ARG A 44 1.73 0.52 -17.76
C ARG A 44 1.18 1.75 -17.06
N VAL A 45 -0.15 1.87 -17.06
CA VAL A 45 -0.88 2.90 -16.35
C VAL A 45 -1.63 2.27 -15.18
N LEU A 46 -1.34 2.74 -13.97
CA LEU A 46 -2.04 2.36 -12.76
C LEU A 46 -3.11 3.40 -12.42
N LEU A 47 -4.26 2.91 -11.97
CA LEU A 47 -5.37 3.71 -11.51
C LEU A 47 -5.77 3.29 -10.10
N HIS A 48 -6.06 4.28 -9.27
CA HIS A 48 -6.66 4.06 -7.96
C HIS A 48 -7.61 5.21 -7.64
N ASP A 49 -8.87 4.89 -7.38
CA ASP A 49 -9.83 5.86 -6.86
C ASP A 49 -9.96 5.71 -5.34
N PHE A 50 -9.63 6.77 -4.60
CA PHE A 50 -9.73 6.77 -3.14
C PHE A 50 -11.17 6.76 -2.62
N ALA A 51 -12.17 7.00 -3.48
CA ALA A 51 -13.58 6.82 -3.15
C ALA A 51 -14.08 5.36 -3.34
N GLY A 52 -13.23 4.47 -3.87
CA GLY A 52 -13.53 3.04 -3.97
C GLY A 52 -14.18 2.59 -5.28
N CYS A 53 -14.20 3.42 -6.34
CA CYS A 53 -14.67 2.94 -7.64
C CYS A 53 -13.76 1.86 -8.21
N GLU A 54 -14.36 0.84 -8.82
CA GLU A 54 -13.61 -0.15 -9.59
C GLU A 54 -12.98 0.48 -10.83
N THR A 55 -11.75 0.06 -11.15
CA THR A 55 -11.01 0.56 -12.31
C THR A 55 -11.76 0.37 -13.64
N SER A 56 -12.47 -0.74 -13.79
CA SER A 56 -13.34 -1.03 -14.94
C SER A 56 -14.41 0.04 -15.14
N ASN A 57 -15.06 0.48 -14.06
CA ASN A 57 -16.10 1.51 -14.11
C ASN A 57 -15.53 2.89 -14.45
N VAL A 58 -14.35 3.21 -13.91
CA VAL A 58 -13.63 4.45 -14.24
C VAL A 58 -13.32 4.52 -15.72
N LEU A 59 -12.80 3.43 -16.29
CA LEU A 59 -12.43 3.35 -17.70
C LEU A 59 -13.66 3.37 -18.60
N ALA A 60 -14.70 2.60 -18.26
CA ALA A 60 -15.95 2.56 -19.01
C ALA A 60 -16.61 3.95 -19.10
N ALA A 61 -16.55 4.74 -18.02
CA ALA A 61 -17.09 6.11 -18.00
C ALA A 61 -16.39 7.07 -18.97
N VAL A 62 -15.17 6.76 -19.40
CA VAL A 62 -14.40 7.51 -20.40
C VAL A 62 -14.24 6.75 -21.72
N GLY A 63 -14.98 5.66 -21.92
CA GLY A 63 -14.95 4.86 -23.16
C GLY A 63 -13.62 4.14 -23.39
N LEU A 64 -12.93 3.76 -22.32
CA LEU A 64 -11.72 2.94 -22.35
C LEU A 64 -11.98 1.58 -21.70
N SER A 65 -11.06 0.65 -21.95
CA SER A 65 -11.04 -0.71 -21.42
C SER A 65 -9.76 -0.94 -20.60
N LEU A 66 -9.71 -2.06 -19.86
CA LEU A 66 -8.52 -2.43 -19.12
C LEU A 66 -7.30 -2.63 -20.03
N GLU A 67 -7.50 -3.04 -21.27
CA GLU A 67 -6.42 -3.29 -22.24
C GLU A 67 -5.66 -2.00 -22.58
N ASP A 68 -6.35 -0.85 -22.55
CA ASP A 68 -5.77 0.46 -22.83
C ASP A 68 -4.76 0.92 -21.76
N LEU A 69 -4.76 0.29 -20.58
CA LEU A 69 -3.80 0.55 -19.51
C LEU A 69 -2.44 -0.11 -19.71
N PHE A 70 -2.32 -1.01 -20.68
CA PHE A 70 -1.10 -1.78 -20.92
C PHE A 70 -0.46 -1.38 -22.27
N PRO A 71 0.87 -1.50 -22.39
CA PRO A 71 1.51 -1.47 -23.71
C PRO A 71 1.02 -2.66 -24.56
N GLU A 72 1.11 -2.55 -25.89
CA GLU A 72 0.83 -3.69 -26.78
C GLU A 72 1.65 -4.91 -26.32
N ARG A 73 0.99 -6.08 -26.25
CA ARG A 73 1.53 -7.29 -25.65
C ARG A 73 2.89 -7.63 -26.28
N GLN A 74 3.97 -7.33 -25.58
CA GLN A 74 5.29 -7.83 -25.94
C GLN A 74 5.37 -9.30 -25.54
N GLU A 75 5.70 -10.17 -26.49
CA GLU A 75 6.03 -11.57 -26.20
C GLU A 75 7.15 -11.60 -25.16
N GLY A 76 6.91 -12.26 -24.02
CA GLY A 76 7.87 -12.33 -22.91
C GLY A 76 7.60 -11.39 -21.73
N TYR A 77 6.44 -10.71 -21.69
CA TYR A 77 6.08 -9.87 -20.54
C TYR A 77 5.79 -10.70 -19.27
N SER A 78 6.85 -11.07 -18.54
CA SER A 78 6.77 -11.48 -17.14
C SER A 78 6.90 -10.24 -16.28
N GLY A 79 5.83 -9.48 -16.12
CA GLY A 79 5.80 -8.41 -15.11
C GLY A 79 6.24 -9.02 -13.79
N GLN A 80 7.43 -8.66 -13.30
CA GLN A 80 7.92 -9.16 -12.03
C GLN A 80 6.89 -8.71 -10.98
N LYS A 81 6.07 -9.64 -10.48
CA LYS A 81 5.33 -9.39 -9.25
C LYS A 81 6.39 -9.07 -8.23
N GLU A 82 6.42 -7.81 -7.78
CA GLU A 82 7.18 -7.41 -6.61
C GLU A 82 6.66 -8.28 -5.46
N ARG A 83 7.36 -9.38 -5.21
CA ARG A 83 7.04 -10.27 -4.09
C ARG A 83 7.52 -9.51 -2.88
N LYS A 84 6.58 -8.85 -2.18
CA LYS A 84 6.88 -8.35 -0.85
C LYS A 84 7.36 -9.56 -0.02
N PRO A 85 8.55 -9.50 0.60
CA PRO A 85 9.12 -10.65 1.30
C PRO A 85 8.22 -11.14 2.44
N PHE A 86 7.38 -10.25 2.98
CA PHE A 86 6.37 -10.56 3.99
C PHE A 86 5.06 -9.81 3.68
N TYR A 87 3.91 -10.42 3.96
CA TYR A 87 2.65 -9.70 3.96
C TYR A 87 2.54 -8.86 5.23
N ALA A 88 1.93 -7.67 5.13
CA ALA A 88 1.71 -6.81 6.29
C ALA A 88 0.97 -7.55 7.42
N SER A 89 0.07 -8.47 7.08
CA SER A 89 -0.62 -9.34 8.04
C SER A 89 0.31 -10.21 8.87
N ASP A 90 1.41 -10.69 8.30
CA ASP A 90 2.37 -11.55 9.00
C ASP A 90 3.18 -10.74 10.02
N ILE A 91 3.58 -9.52 9.63
CA ILE A 91 4.24 -8.57 10.52
C ILE A 91 3.30 -8.17 11.66
N LEU A 92 2.05 -7.82 11.35
CA LEU A 92 1.04 -7.45 12.34
C LEU A 92 0.75 -8.59 13.33
N ARG A 93 0.73 -9.84 12.88
CA ARG A 93 0.56 -11.00 13.75
C ARG A 93 1.72 -11.16 14.72
N CYS A 94 2.96 -10.94 14.26
CA CYS A 94 4.15 -10.95 15.11
C CYS A 94 4.08 -9.83 16.17
N LEU A 95 3.76 -8.61 15.75
CA LEU A 95 3.63 -7.44 16.63
C LEU A 95 2.56 -7.65 17.71
N ALA A 96 1.41 -8.23 17.36
CA ALA A 96 0.32 -8.45 18.30
C ALA A 96 0.73 -9.36 19.48
N PHE A 97 1.51 -10.40 19.22
CA PHE A 97 1.98 -11.31 20.27
C PHE A 97 2.96 -10.64 21.22
N GLU A 98 3.92 -9.88 20.67
CA GLU A 98 4.89 -9.16 21.50
C GLU A 98 4.23 -8.03 22.31
N ALA A 99 3.25 -7.33 21.74
CA ALA A 99 2.46 -6.31 22.43
C ALA A 99 1.63 -6.90 23.60
N LEU A 100 1.06 -8.10 23.42
CA LEU A 100 0.34 -8.79 24.48
C LEU A 100 1.28 -9.11 25.66
N LEU A 101 2.48 -9.61 25.37
CA LEU A 101 3.45 -9.93 26.41
C LEU A 101 3.89 -8.68 27.20
N VAL A 102 4.18 -7.58 26.49
CA VAL A 102 4.51 -6.29 27.11
C VAL A 102 3.36 -5.81 27.99
N SER A 103 2.11 -5.94 27.52
CA SER A 103 0.93 -5.54 28.29
C SER A 103 0.78 -6.34 29.58
N ILE A 104 0.97 -7.66 29.53
CA ILE A 104 0.90 -8.53 30.73
C ILE A 104 2.00 -8.15 31.72
N ALA A 105 3.24 -7.97 31.26
CA ALA A 105 4.34 -7.57 32.12
C ALA A 105 4.10 -6.19 32.76
N ALA A 106 3.60 -5.22 31.99
CA ALA A 106 3.25 -3.90 32.49
C ALA A 106 2.14 -3.97 33.56
N LEU A 107 1.11 -4.79 33.36
CA LEU A 107 0.05 -5.00 34.33
C LEU A 107 0.55 -5.67 35.62
N ASN A 108 1.47 -6.62 35.51
CA ASN A 108 2.10 -7.26 36.67
C ASN A 108 2.89 -6.23 37.48
N VAL A 109 3.74 -5.43 36.83
CA VAL A 109 4.50 -4.36 37.49
C VAL A 109 3.58 -3.33 38.13
N ALA A 110 2.50 -2.92 37.45
CA ALA A 110 1.53 -1.98 38.00
C ALA A 110 0.81 -2.52 39.25
N LYS A 111 0.69 -3.84 39.38
CA LYS A 111 0.16 -4.53 40.57
C LYS A 111 1.21 -4.79 41.66
N GLY A 112 2.45 -4.34 41.46
CA GLY A 112 3.57 -4.59 42.37
C GLY A 112 4.13 -6.01 42.30
N VAL A 113 3.80 -6.77 41.24
CA VAL A 113 4.39 -8.10 41.01
C VAL A 113 5.78 -7.91 40.45
N GLU A 114 6.79 -8.43 41.15
CA GLU A 114 8.15 -8.48 40.63
C GLU A 114 8.25 -9.47 39.46
N LEU A 115 8.81 -9.01 38.34
CA LEU A 115 9.05 -9.88 37.19
C LEU A 115 10.21 -10.84 37.48
N SER A 116 10.04 -12.11 37.12
CA SER A 116 11.14 -13.07 37.18
C SER A 116 12.25 -12.71 36.18
N GLU A 117 13.45 -13.24 36.39
CA GLU A 117 14.54 -13.08 35.42
C GLU A 117 14.20 -13.64 34.03
N GLU A 118 13.38 -14.70 33.98
CA GLU A 118 12.88 -15.27 32.73
C GLU A 118 11.92 -14.29 32.01
N ASP A 119 10.99 -13.69 32.75
CA ASP A 119 10.05 -12.70 32.22
C ASP A 119 10.78 -11.45 31.71
N ARG A 120 11.78 -10.97 32.46
CA ARG A 120 12.61 -9.83 32.05
C ARG A 120 13.34 -10.10 30.74
N LYS A 121 13.96 -11.29 30.61
CA LYS A 121 14.61 -11.71 29.36
C LYS A 121 13.62 -11.79 28.21
N ARG A 122 12.43 -12.36 28.45
CA ARG A 122 11.40 -12.46 27.42
C ARG A 122 10.85 -11.10 26.98
N LEU A 123 10.75 -10.14 27.91
CA LEU A 123 10.37 -8.76 27.63
C LEU A 123 11.40 -8.04 26.74
N LEU A 124 12.70 -8.24 27.02
CA LEU A 124 13.77 -7.68 26.18
C LEU A 124 13.74 -8.23 24.75
N VAL A 125 13.47 -9.54 24.61
CA VAL A 125 13.27 -10.15 23.29
C VAL A 125 12.04 -9.56 22.57
N ALA A 126 10.95 -9.32 23.31
CA ALA A 126 9.76 -8.69 22.74
C ALA A 126 10.07 -7.28 22.22
N ALA A 127 10.73 -6.46 23.02
CA ALA A 127 11.13 -5.10 22.62
C ALA A 127 12.01 -5.10 21.36
N SER A 128 13.01 -5.99 21.29
CA SER A 128 13.89 -6.12 20.12
C SER A 128 13.12 -6.51 18.85
N ARG A 129 12.15 -7.42 18.96
CA ARG A 129 11.31 -7.83 17.81
C ARG A 129 10.40 -6.71 17.32
N LEU A 130 9.84 -5.92 18.24
CA LEU A 130 9.03 -4.75 17.89
C LEU A 130 9.85 -3.68 17.13
N GLN A 131 11.10 -3.43 17.57
CA GLN A 131 12.00 -2.51 16.88
C GLN A 131 12.36 -3.01 15.47
N ARG A 132 12.76 -4.27 15.35
CA ARG A 132 13.13 -4.88 14.08
C ARG A 132 11.97 -4.92 13.08
N ALA A 133 10.75 -5.11 13.55
CA ALA A 133 9.57 -5.02 12.69
C ALA A 133 9.40 -3.62 12.06
N THR A 134 9.87 -2.56 12.72
CA THR A 134 9.82 -1.19 12.19
C THR A 134 10.85 -0.99 11.07
N GLU A 135 12.06 -1.53 11.23
CA GLU A 135 13.13 -1.52 10.23
C GLU A 135 12.70 -2.23 8.94
N VAL A 136 12.11 -3.42 9.09
CA VAL A 136 11.61 -4.21 7.95
C VAL A 136 10.46 -3.51 7.22
N CYS A 137 9.61 -2.76 7.92
CA CYS A 137 8.53 -1.99 7.28
C CYS A 137 9.05 -0.81 6.44
N ASN A 138 10.19 -0.23 6.80
CA ASN A 138 10.78 0.92 6.11
C ASN A 138 11.63 0.52 4.89
N GLY A 139 11.92 -0.77 4.72
CA GLY A 139 12.75 -1.26 3.63
C GLY A 139 14.26 -1.12 3.87
N ASP A 140 14.65 -0.84 5.11
CA ASP A 140 16.05 -0.86 5.53
C ASP A 140 16.46 -2.32 5.78
N SER A 141 17.01 -2.98 4.76
CA SER A 141 17.52 -4.36 4.85
C SER A 141 18.77 -4.54 4.02
#